data_AF-A0A9D7QII8-F1
#
_entry.id   AF-A0A9D7QII8-F1
#
_cell.length_a   1.000
_cell.length_b   1.000
_cell.length_c   1.000
_cell.angle_alpha   90.00
_cell.angle_beta   90.00
_cell.angle_gamma   90.00
#
_symmetry.space_group_name_H-M   'P 1'
#
loop_
_entity.id
_entity.type
_entity.pdbx_description
1 polymer ?
#
loop_
_entity_poly.entity_id
_entity_poly.type
_entity_poly.pdbx_seq_one_letter_code
_entity_poly.pdbx_strand_id
1 'polypeptide(L)'
;MSQDFLSQEEVDALLKGVTGELDEAPQEVDTSSVRPYNLATQERIVRGRMPTLEVINERFARQLRVGLFNFMRRTADISVGPIRIVKYNQFIRNLVVPTNLNLVQAKPLRGTALFIFDPNLVFLVVDNMFGGDGRFRARVEGRDFTLTEQRIIQRLLGVVFEEYEKSWKPVFELKFEFLRSEMNTQFANIATPNEVVVVTTFNIEFGSTAGEFHICLPYAMIEPVRDKLNNSMQGEQMVVDKRWLRLLAQQVQMAEVELVATLGQTAVTFDQILKMRAGDIIALEIPEAIIAAVDGVPVMECRYGQFNGQYALKVEKMLTSSATE
;
A
#
# COMPACT_ATOMS: atom_id res chain seq x y z
N MET A 1 33.41 -6.05 -24.13
CA MET A 1 32.59 -5.25 -25.05
C MET A 1 31.82 -4.27 -24.19
N SER A 2 32.40 -3.09 -23.98
CA SER A 2 31.82 -1.97 -23.24
C SER A 2 30.57 -1.49 -23.98
N GLN A 3 29.41 -1.57 -23.33
CA GLN A 3 28.21 -0.88 -23.79
C GLN A 3 28.25 0.51 -23.17
N ASP A 4 28.67 1.48 -23.97
CA ASP A 4 28.67 2.89 -23.63
C ASP A 4 27.23 3.32 -23.36
N PHE A 5 26.96 3.66 -22.09
CA PHE A 5 25.63 3.88 -21.54
C PHE A 5 25.14 5.33 -21.72
N LEU A 6 25.91 6.15 -22.41
CA LEU A 6 25.62 7.57 -22.65
C LEU A 6 25.88 7.84 -24.12
N SER A 7 24.93 8.54 -24.75
CA SER A 7 25.14 9.09 -26.07
C SER A 7 26.26 10.13 -26.03
N GLN A 8 26.96 10.33 -27.14
CA GLN A 8 28.05 11.31 -27.22
C GLN A 8 27.59 12.72 -26.82
N GLU A 9 26.33 13.05 -27.09
CA GLU A 9 25.68 14.32 -26.73
C GLU A 9 25.51 14.50 -25.21
N GLU A 10 25.21 13.43 -24.46
CA GLU A 10 25.10 13.47 -23.00
C GLU A 10 26.47 13.60 -22.33
N VAL A 11 27.50 12.99 -22.92
CA VAL A 11 28.89 13.14 -22.47
C VAL A 11 29.36 14.59 -22.63
N ASP A 12 29.05 15.22 -23.76
CA ASP A 12 29.40 16.62 -24.04
C ASP A 12 28.65 17.60 -23.13
N ALA A 13 27.37 17.32 -22.81
CA ALA A 13 26.59 18.12 -21.86
C ALA A 13 27.16 18.05 -20.43
N LEU A 14 27.62 16.87 -20.00
CA LEU A 14 28.27 16.69 -18.69
C LEU A 14 29.64 17.36 -18.64
N LEU A 15 30.42 17.33 -19.73
CA LEU A 15 31.70 18.03 -19.83
C LEU A 15 31.54 19.55 -19.75
N LYS A 16 30.48 20.11 -20.38
CA LYS A 16 30.15 21.53 -20.25
C LYS A 16 29.85 21.97 -18.82
N GLY A 17 29.20 21.11 -18.03
CA GLY A 17 28.92 21.39 -16.62
C GLY A 17 30.16 21.42 -15.72
N VAL A 18 31.25 20.75 -16.11
CA VAL A 18 32.51 20.69 -15.35
C VAL A 18 33.42 21.88 -15.65
N THR A 19 33.29 22.52 -16.83
CA THR A 19 34.15 23.62 -17.27
C THR A 19 33.74 25.02 -16.75
N GLY A 20 32.67 25.12 -15.95
CA GLY A 20 32.41 26.31 -15.14
C GLY A 20 31.97 27.58 -15.88
N GLU A 21 31.33 27.46 -17.05
CA GLU A 21 30.53 28.55 -17.61
C GLU A 21 29.09 28.45 -17.08
N LEU A 22 28.64 29.52 -16.42
CA LEU A 22 27.35 29.61 -15.73
C LEU A 22 26.17 29.90 -16.68
N ASP A 23 25.06 29.24 -16.35
CA ASP A 23 23.64 29.53 -16.64
C ASP A 23 23.11 29.46 -18.07
N GLU A 24 22.49 28.31 -18.38
CA GLU A 24 21.20 28.33 -19.10
C GLU A 24 20.09 27.87 -18.15
N ALA A 25 19.02 28.67 -18.08
CA ALA A 25 17.81 28.40 -17.32
C ALA A 25 17.25 26.99 -17.62
N PRO A 26 16.48 26.35 -16.72
CA PRO A 26 15.91 25.04 -16.97
C PRO A 26 15.07 25.10 -18.25
N GLN A 27 15.53 24.43 -19.31
CA GLN A 27 14.71 24.27 -20.51
C GLN A 27 13.40 23.61 -20.08
N GLU A 28 12.28 24.29 -20.36
CA GLU A 28 10.96 23.70 -20.26
C GLU A 28 10.97 22.40 -21.06
N VAL A 29 10.78 21.28 -20.36
CA VAL A 29 10.85 19.95 -20.95
C VAL A 29 9.72 19.84 -21.96
N ASP A 30 10.07 19.85 -23.24
CA ASP A 30 9.13 19.77 -24.34
C ASP A 30 8.32 18.47 -24.26
N THR A 31 7.08 18.59 -23.79
CA THR A 31 6.15 17.46 -23.60
C THR A 31 5.60 16.93 -24.92
N SER A 32 5.95 17.54 -26.06
CA SER A 32 5.52 17.14 -27.39
C SER A 32 6.42 16.08 -28.04
N SER A 33 7.60 15.78 -27.47
CA SER A 33 8.55 14.82 -28.04
C SER A 33 8.13 13.37 -27.76
N VAL A 34 7.85 12.63 -28.83
CA VAL A 34 7.59 11.18 -28.78
C VAL A 34 8.85 10.48 -28.27
N ARG A 35 8.79 9.96 -27.04
CA ARG A 35 9.89 9.19 -26.46
C ARG A 35 9.82 7.74 -26.93
N PRO A 36 10.91 7.16 -27.45
CA PRO A 36 10.95 5.74 -27.78
C PRO A 36 10.68 4.93 -26.51
N TYR A 37 9.52 4.26 -26.45
CA TYR A 37 9.11 3.43 -25.34
C TYR A 37 9.41 1.96 -25.65
N ASN A 38 10.43 1.42 -24.99
CA ASN A 38 10.82 0.03 -25.18
C ASN A 38 9.96 -0.88 -24.27
N LEU A 39 9.03 -1.61 -24.89
CA LEU A 39 8.10 -2.54 -24.23
C LEU A 39 8.82 -3.73 -23.56
N ALA A 40 10.05 -4.05 -23.95
CA ALA A 40 10.84 -5.12 -23.34
C ALA A 40 11.52 -4.66 -22.03
N THR A 41 11.78 -3.37 -21.88
CA THR A 41 12.13 -2.75 -20.60
C THR A 41 10.85 -2.32 -19.91
N GLN A 42 10.16 -3.25 -19.25
CA GLN A 42 9.17 -2.91 -18.23
C GLN A 42 9.90 -2.29 -17.04
N GLU A 43 10.43 -1.07 -17.20
CA GLU A 43 10.68 -0.21 -16.08
C GLU A 43 9.30 0.16 -15.53
N ARG A 44 8.84 -0.60 -14.54
CA ARG A 44 7.76 -0.14 -13.67
C ARG A 44 8.27 1.15 -13.04
N ILE A 45 7.95 2.27 -13.65
CA ILE A 45 8.26 3.60 -13.13
C ILE A 45 7.38 3.79 -11.89
N VAL A 46 7.87 3.31 -10.74
CA VAL A 46 7.28 3.60 -9.44
C VAL A 46 7.72 5.02 -9.06
N ARG A 47 7.14 6.01 -9.75
CA ARG A 47 7.30 7.43 -9.41
C ARG A 47 6.17 7.84 -8.49
N GLY A 48 6.36 7.57 -7.21
CA GLY A 48 5.53 8.13 -6.16
C GLY A 48 6.31 8.11 -4.87
N ARG A 49 6.50 9.29 -4.26
CA ARG A 49 6.83 9.33 -2.83
C ARG A 49 5.73 8.58 -2.08
N MET A 50 6.06 7.88 -1.00
CA MET A 50 5.11 7.18 -0.14
C MET A 50 5.07 7.88 1.22
N PRO A 51 4.37 9.03 1.36
CA PRO A 51 4.47 9.86 2.55
C PRO A 51 4.00 9.11 3.80
N THR A 52 2.98 8.28 3.68
CA THR A 52 2.49 7.48 4.81
C THR A 52 3.52 6.43 5.24
N LEU A 53 4.31 5.88 4.32
CA LEU A 53 5.40 4.97 4.66
C LEU A 53 6.53 5.71 5.39
N GLU A 54 6.82 6.95 5.00
CA GLU A 54 7.78 7.81 5.72
C GLU A 54 7.29 8.03 7.17
N VAL A 55 6.01 8.36 7.36
CA VAL A 55 5.40 8.53 8.69
C VAL A 55 5.43 7.23 9.51
N ILE A 56 5.15 6.07 8.89
CA ILE A 56 5.26 4.77 9.55
C ILE A 56 6.71 4.53 10.02
N ASN A 57 7.68 4.78 9.15
CA ASN A 57 9.10 4.57 9.46
C ASN A 57 9.59 5.52 10.56
N GLU A 58 9.17 6.78 10.57
CA GLU A 58 9.46 7.71 11.67
C GLU A 58 8.84 7.26 12.99
N ARG A 59 7.59 6.80 12.96
CA ARG A 59 6.93 6.23 14.14
C ARG A 59 7.68 4.99 14.63
N PHE A 60 8.06 4.11 13.72
CA PHE A 60 8.85 2.93 14.02
C PHE A 60 10.18 3.30 14.67
N ALA A 61 10.92 4.28 14.15
CA ALA A 61 12.18 4.71 14.77
C ALA A 61 11.99 5.20 16.22
N ARG A 62 10.91 5.95 16.51
CA ARG A 62 10.58 6.35 17.89
C ARG A 62 10.24 5.16 18.78
N GLN A 63 9.51 4.18 18.26
CA GLN A 63 9.11 2.97 18.99
C GLN A 63 10.30 2.02 19.22
N LEU A 64 11.12 1.80 18.19
CA LEU A 64 12.33 1.01 18.24
C LEU A 64 13.32 1.57 19.26
N ARG A 65 13.43 2.90 19.42
CA ARG A 65 14.25 3.50 20.48
C ARG A 65 13.86 3.00 21.87
N VAL A 66 12.56 2.92 22.15
CA VAL A 66 12.04 2.40 23.42
C VAL A 66 12.24 0.88 23.51
N GLY A 67 11.99 0.15 22.43
CA GLY A 67 12.22 -1.30 22.35
C GLY A 67 13.67 -1.68 22.63
N LEU A 68 14.63 -1.00 21.98
CA LEU A 68 16.06 -1.22 22.19
C LEU A 68 16.49 -0.85 23.61
N PHE A 69 15.96 0.23 24.18
CA PHE A 69 16.24 0.58 25.58
C PHE A 69 15.75 -0.51 26.55
N ASN A 70 14.57 -1.07 26.33
CA ASN A 70 14.06 -2.16 27.16
C ASN A 70 14.88 -3.44 27.01
N PHE A 71 15.39 -3.69 25.81
CA PHE A 71 16.18 -4.87 25.47
C PHE A 71 17.61 -4.82 26.03
N MET A 72 18.30 -3.69 25.87
CA MET A 72 19.72 -3.51 26.21
C MET A 72 19.99 -2.69 27.47
N ARG A 73 18.98 -1.99 28.00
CA ARG A 73 19.15 -0.99 29.08
C ARG A 73 20.12 0.14 28.73
N ARG A 74 20.28 0.42 27.44
CA ARG A 74 21.12 1.50 26.90
C ARG A 74 20.30 2.36 25.94
N THR A 75 20.43 3.67 26.03
CA THR A 75 19.74 4.62 25.14
C THR A 75 20.39 4.60 23.75
N ALA A 76 19.55 4.58 22.72
CA ALA A 76 19.96 4.62 21.32
C ALA A 76 19.35 5.85 20.64
N ASP A 77 20.14 6.54 19.84
CA ASP A 77 19.63 7.53 18.91
C ASP A 77 19.40 6.85 17.57
N ILE A 78 18.18 7.01 17.04
CA ILE A 78 17.75 6.37 15.79
C ILE A 78 17.31 7.46 14.84
N SER A 79 17.94 7.49 13.67
CA SER A 79 17.55 8.35 12.55
C SER A 79 17.09 7.51 11.37
N VAL A 80 16.09 8.03 10.64
CA VAL A 80 15.49 7.37 9.48
C VAL A 80 16.07 8.01 8.22
N GLY A 81 16.68 7.19 7.37
CA GLY A 81 17.11 7.59 6.04
C GLY A 81 15.94 7.65 5.05
N PRO A 82 16.13 8.32 3.90
CA PRO A 82 15.08 8.43 2.89
C PRO A 82 14.69 7.06 2.34
N ILE A 83 13.43 6.94 1.93
CA ILE A 83 12.94 5.75 1.23
C ILE A 83 13.54 5.71 -0.17
N ARG A 84 14.28 4.65 -0.48
CA ARG A 84 14.90 4.43 -1.79
C ARG A 84 14.12 3.38 -2.56
N ILE A 85 13.79 3.69 -3.80
CA ILE A 85 13.14 2.76 -4.73
C ILE A 85 14.20 2.38 -5.76
N VAL A 86 14.71 1.16 -5.68
CA VAL A 86 15.85 0.68 -6.48
C VAL A 86 15.61 -0.73 -6.99
N LYS A 87 16.35 -1.15 -8.02
CA LYS A 87 16.33 -2.55 -8.48
C LYS A 87 17.00 -3.44 -7.42
N TYR A 88 16.47 -4.64 -7.22
CA TYR A 88 16.93 -5.54 -6.16
C TYR A 88 18.41 -5.90 -6.29
N ASN A 89 18.88 -6.15 -7.52
CA ASN A 89 20.28 -6.43 -7.80
C ASN A 89 21.23 -5.28 -7.41
N GLN A 90 20.80 -4.03 -7.58
CA GLN A 90 21.56 -2.83 -7.25
C GLN A 90 21.67 -2.69 -5.73
N PHE A 91 20.57 -2.97 -5.02
CA PHE A 91 20.57 -2.95 -3.57
C PHE A 91 21.50 -4.02 -2.97
N ILE A 92 21.37 -5.28 -3.39
CA ILE A 92 22.20 -6.38 -2.88
C ILE A 92 23.70 -6.12 -3.07
N ARG A 93 24.10 -5.59 -4.23
CA ARG A 93 25.53 -5.35 -4.55
C ARG A 93 26.19 -4.30 -3.66
N ASN A 94 25.39 -3.42 -3.05
CA ASN A 94 25.87 -2.36 -2.18
C ASN A 94 25.98 -2.79 -0.71
N LEU A 95 25.54 -4.00 -0.37
CA LEU A 95 25.64 -4.53 0.99
C LEU A 95 27.05 -5.05 1.26
N VAL A 96 27.54 -4.79 2.47
CA VAL A 96 28.78 -5.39 2.96
C VAL A 96 28.58 -6.89 3.11
N VAL A 97 29.57 -7.69 2.72
CA VAL A 97 29.55 -9.15 2.88
C VAL A 97 30.73 -9.55 3.77
N PRO A 98 30.53 -10.40 4.80
CA PRO A 98 29.27 -11.00 5.25
C PRO A 98 28.37 -10.01 6.00
N THR A 99 27.04 -10.19 5.90
CA THR A 99 26.04 -9.40 6.66
C THR A 99 24.90 -10.29 7.12
N ASN A 100 24.16 -9.88 8.15
CA ASN A 100 23.05 -10.66 8.65
C ASN A 100 21.77 -10.36 7.85
N LEU A 101 21.33 -11.30 7.03
CA LEU A 101 20.18 -11.19 6.15
C LEU A 101 19.02 -12.04 6.68
N ASN A 102 17.95 -11.43 7.17
CA ASN A 102 16.79 -12.16 7.68
C ASN A 102 15.64 -12.11 6.68
N LEU A 103 15.22 -13.28 6.20
CA LEU A 103 14.04 -13.42 5.37
C LEU A 103 12.81 -13.49 6.27
N VAL A 104 11.85 -12.61 6.01
CA VAL A 104 10.68 -12.38 6.87
C VAL A 104 9.41 -12.42 6.04
N GLN A 105 8.40 -13.14 6.50
CA GLN A 105 7.07 -13.09 5.91
C GLN A 105 6.21 -12.03 6.63
N ALA A 106 5.44 -11.24 5.89
CA ALA A 106 4.57 -10.22 6.45
C ALA A 106 3.10 -10.54 6.13
N LYS A 107 2.37 -11.21 7.02
CA LYS A 107 0.95 -11.56 6.80
C LYS A 107 0.05 -10.35 7.04
N PRO A 108 -1.03 -10.13 6.25
CA PRO A 108 -1.53 -10.98 5.15
C PRO A 108 -0.90 -10.71 3.77
N LEU A 109 0.13 -9.86 3.67
CA LEU A 109 0.79 -9.58 2.39
C LEU A 109 1.53 -10.83 1.87
N ARG A 110 1.48 -11.03 0.55
CA ARG A 110 2.14 -12.15 -0.11
C ARG A 110 3.54 -11.75 -0.53
N GLY A 111 4.54 -12.53 -0.13
CA GLY A 111 5.94 -12.34 -0.47
C GLY A 111 6.86 -12.44 0.74
N THR A 112 8.14 -12.16 0.51
CA THR A 112 9.17 -12.17 1.56
C THR A 112 9.86 -10.83 1.61
N ALA A 113 9.92 -10.25 2.81
CA ALA A 113 10.71 -9.07 3.14
C ALA A 113 12.11 -9.47 3.59
N LEU A 114 13.03 -8.51 3.53
CA LEU A 114 14.42 -8.71 3.97
C LEU A 114 14.78 -7.66 5.02
N PHE A 115 15.17 -8.15 6.19
CA PHE A 115 15.58 -7.37 7.35
C PHE A 115 17.07 -7.58 7.57
N ILE A 116 17.87 -6.53 7.43
CA ILE A 116 19.33 -6.62 7.37
C ILE A 116 19.93 -5.85 8.53
N PHE A 117 20.69 -6.54 9.36
CA PHE A 117 21.48 -5.90 10.41
C PHE A 117 22.94 -5.83 9.96
N ASP A 118 23.49 -4.60 9.95
CA ASP A 118 24.92 -4.41 9.73
C ASP A 118 25.72 -5.17 10.82
N PRO A 119 26.82 -5.87 10.48
CA PRO A 119 27.61 -6.58 11.48
C PRO A 119 28.03 -5.71 12.67
N ASN A 120 28.33 -4.43 12.45
CA ASN A 120 28.70 -3.53 13.55
C ASN A 120 27.56 -3.38 14.57
N LEU A 121 26.31 -3.28 14.10
CA LEU A 121 25.13 -3.23 14.96
C LEU A 121 24.96 -4.53 15.75
N VAL A 122 25.12 -5.67 15.09
CA VAL A 122 25.02 -6.98 15.75
C VAL A 122 26.06 -7.13 16.85
N PHE A 123 27.34 -6.87 16.54
CA PHE A 123 28.41 -6.99 17.52
C PHE A 123 28.26 -6.03 18.70
N LEU A 124 27.75 -4.81 18.45
CA LEU A 124 27.45 -3.86 19.51
C LEU A 124 26.36 -4.37 20.46
N VAL A 125 25.28 -4.92 19.90
CA VAL A 125 24.19 -5.50 20.69
C VAL A 125 24.69 -6.70 21.50
N VAL A 126 25.50 -7.56 20.88
CA VAL A 126 26.12 -8.71 21.56
C VAL A 126 27.01 -8.25 22.71
N ASP A 127 27.96 -7.35 22.47
CA ASP A 127 28.87 -6.82 23.49
C ASP A 127 28.09 -6.23 24.67
N ASN A 128 27.08 -5.42 24.40
CA ASN A 128 26.26 -4.82 25.43
C ASN A 128 25.49 -5.87 26.28
N MET A 129 24.95 -6.92 25.65
CA MET A 129 24.27 -8.00 26.37
C MET A 129 25.20 -8.82 27.27
N PHE A 130 26.51 -8.85 26.97
CA PHE A 130 27.54 -9.50 27.80
C PHE A 130 28.20 -8.53 28.80
N GLY A 131 27.68 -7.30 28.94
CA GLY A 131 28.17 -6.31 29.91
C GLY A 131 29.31 -5.43 29.39
N GLY A 132 29.60 -5.47 28.09
CA GLY A 132 30.55 -4.60 27.44
C GLY A 132 30.08 -3.14 27.35
N ASP A 133 31.04 -2.23 27.38
CA ASP A 133 30.80 -0.78 27.27
C ASP A 133 30.75 -0.29 25.81
N GLY A 134 30.99 -1.17 24.83
CA GLY A 134 31.05 -0.85 23.40
C GLY A 134 32.26 -0.01 23.00
N ARG A 135 33.29 0.10 23.86
CA ARG A 135 34.53 0.85 23.57
C ARG A 135 35.44 0.09 22.60
N PHE A 136 35.39 -1.23 22.62
CA PHE A 136 36.17 -2.07 21.72
C PHE A 136 35.34 -2.35 20.48
N ARG A 137 35.73 -1.73 19.35
CA ARG A 137 35.20 -2.13 18.05
C ARG A 137 35.71 -3.53 17.76
N ALA A 138 34.85 -4.54 17.92
CA ALA A 138 35.12 -5.86 17.39
C ALA A 138 35.41 -5.68 15.88
N ARG A 139 36.60 -6.05 15.44
CA ARG A 139 36.91 -6.07 14.01
C ARG A 139 35.88 -7.00 13.37
N VAL A 140 35.17 -6.53 12.35
CA VAL A 140 34.32 -7.40 11.54
C VAL A 140 35.26 -8.41 10.86
N GLU A 141 35.43 -9.57 11.47
CA GLU A 141 36.47 -10.55 11.10
C GLU A 141 36.17 -11.28 9.77
N GLY A 142 35.15 -10.84 9.01
CA GLY A 142 34.70 -11.54 7.82
C GLY A 142 34.26 -12.98 8.11
N ARG A 143 34.01 -13.32 9.38
CA ARG A 143 33.59 -14.64 9.84
C ARG A 143 32.08 -14.70 10.00
N ASP A 144 31.57 -15.93 9.91
CA ASP A 144 30.17 -16.23 10.17
C ASP A 144 29.79 -15.99 11.63
N PHE A 145 28.53 -15.60 11.84
CA PHE A 145 27.96 -15.44 13.18
C PHE A 145 27.86 -16.79 13.90
N THR A 146 28.32 -16.82 15.15
CA THR A 146 28.20 -18.00 16.02
C THR A 146 26.74 -18.28 16.39
N LEU A 147 26.45 -19.50 16.87
CA LEU A 147 25.11 -19.87 17.33
C LEU A 147 24.59 -18.95 18.46
N THR A 148 25.49 -18.45 19.31
CA THR A 148 25.13 -17.52 20.39
C THR A 148 24.78 -16.14 19.84
N GLU A 149 25.58 -15.63 18.91
CA GLU A 149 25.32 -14.35 18.21
C GLU A 149 24.01 -14.43 17.43
N GLN A 150 23.76 -15.55 16.73
CA GLN A 150 22.49 -15.80 16.02
C GLN A 150 21.28 -15.79 16.96
N ARG A 151 21.38 -16.36 18.17
CA ARG A 151 20.27 -16.27 19.16
C ARG A 151 20.00 -14.84 19.59
N ILE A 152 21.04 -14.01 19.73
CA ILE A 152 20.90 -12.59 20.07
C ILE A 152 20.23 -11.84 18.92
N ILE A 153 20.66 -12.09 17.67
CA ILE A 153 20.02 -11.56 16.46
C ILE A 153 18.52 -11.91 16.44
N GLN A 154 18.15 -13.16 16.71
CA GLN A 154 16.74 -13.58 16.73
C GLN A 154 15.91 -12.82 17.78
N ARG A 155 16.48 -12.57 18.96
CA ARG A 155 15.81 -11.78 19.99
C ARG A 155 15.67 -10.31 19.59
N LEU A 156 16.72 -9.73 19.00
CA LEU A 156 16.69 -8.38 18.45
C LEU A 156 15.63 -8.26 17.34
N LEU A 157 15.57 -9.24 16.44
CA LEU A 157 14.58 -9.30 15.37
C LEU A 157 13.15 -9.37 15.93
N GLY A 158 12.93 -10.10 17.02
CA GLY A 158 11.64 -10.12 17.72
C GLY A 158 11.21 -8.74 18.24
N VAL A 159 12.14 -7.97 18.82
CA VAL A 159 11.89 -6.58 19.24
C VAL A 159 11.54 -5.71 18.03
N VAL A 160 12.29 -5.85 16.93
CA VAL A 160 12.02 -5.14 15.68
C VAL A 160 10.63 -5.47 15.15
N PHE A 161 10.21 -6.74 15.14
CA PHE A 161 8.87 -7.12 14.70
C PHE A 161 7.79 -6.50 15.58
N GLU A 162 7.91 -6.61 16.90
CA GLU A 162 6.92 -6.06 17.82
C GLU A 162 6.70 -4.55 17.60
N GLU A 163 7.79 -3.78 17.49
CA GLU A 163 7.71 -2.33 17.28
C GLU A 163 7.29 -1.98 15.84
N TYR A 164 7.70 -2.76 14.84
CA TYR A 164 7.29 -2.50 13.46
C TYR A 164 5.80 -2.80 13.24
N GLU A 165 5.26 -3.88 13.83
CA GLU A 165 3.82 -4.17 13.83
C GLU A 165 3.01 -3.03 14.48
N LYS A 166 3.46 -2.52 15.63
CA LYS A 166 2.82 -1.37 16.31
C LYS A 166 2.82 -0.13 15.42
N SER A 167 3.90 0.10 14.66
CA SER A 167 4.01 1.27 13.78
C SER A 167 3.05 1.20 12.59
N TRP A 168 2.83 -0.01 12.04
CA TRP A 168 1.95 -0.29 10.90
C TRP A 168 0.47 -0.37 11.26
N LYS A 169 0.14 -0.74 12.51
CA LYS A 169 -1.23 -0.97 12.98
C LYS A 169 -2.24 0.12 12.58
N PRO A 170 -1.92 1.43 12.60
CA PRO A 170 -2.86 2.48 12.19
C PRO A 170 -3.05 2.65 10.68
N VAL A 171 -2.44 1.81 9.84
CA VAL A 171 -2.60 1.87 8.37
C VAL A 171 -3.06 0.52 7.86
N PHE A 172 -2.35 -0.53 8.28
CA PHE A 172 -2.65 -1.90 7.92
C PHE A 172 -2.08 -2.85 8.97
N GLU A 173 -2.91 -3.75 9.50
CA GLU A 173 -2.45 -4.72 10.48
C GLU A 173 -1.57 -5.77 9.80
N LEU A 174 -0.30 -5.82 10.21
CA LEU A 174 0.69 -6.77 9.72
C LEU A 174 1.17 -7.67 10.86
N LYS A 175 1.49 -8.90 10.50
CA LYS A 175 2.17 -9.88 11.37
C LYS A 175 3.44 -10.35 10.70
N PHE A 176 4.59 -10.14 11.35
CA PHE A 176 5.89 -10.52 10.81
C PHE A 176 6.34 -11.86 11.41
N GLU A 177 6.74 -12.78 10.54
CA GLU A 177 7.23 -14.11 10.92
C GLU A 177 8.62 -14.32 10.33
N PHE A 178 9.56 -14.73 11.17
CA PHE A 178 10.90 -15.10 10.73
C PHE A 178 10.86 -16.42 9.95
N LEU A 179 11.46 -16.45 8.75
CA LEU A 179 11.58 -17.66 7.95
C LEU A 179 12.95 -18.31 8.12
N ARG A 180 14.01 -17.57 7.80
CA ARG A 180 15.40 -18.02 7.89
C ARG A 180 16.37 -16.85 7.85
N SER A 181 17.60 -17.09 8.29
CA SER A 181 18.70 -16.14 8.22
C SER A 181 19.75 -16.66 7.24
N GLU A 182 20.26 -15.76 6.41
CA GLU A 182 21.37 -15.98 5.47
C GLU A 182 22.52 -15.02 5.82
N MET A 183 23.74 -15.38 5.42
CA MET A 183 24.92 -14.52 5.62
C MET A 183 25.53 -14.02 4.30
N ASN A 184 25.18 -14.68 3.19
CA ASN A 184 25.61 -14.31 1.86
C ASN A 184 24.40 -13.82 1.05
N THR A 185 24.58 -12.70 0.37
CA THR A 185 23.53 -12.05 -0.42
C THR A 185 23.02 -12.90 -1.58
N GLN A 186 23.81 -13.87 -2.06
CA GLN A 186 23.40 -14.79 -3.13
C GLN A 186 22.25 -15.74 -2.74
N PHE A 187 22.05 -16.00 -1.43
CA PHE A 187 20.99 -16.87 -0.93
C PHE A 187 19.75 -16.11 -0.43
N ALA A 188 19.83 -14.78 -0.36
CA ALA A 188 18.70 -13.91 -0.10
C ALA A 188 17.95 -13.67 -1.41
N ASN A 189 17.10 -14.62 -1.82
CA ASN A 189 16.27 -14.50 -3.02
C ASN A 189 14.83 -14.16 -2.64
N ILE A 190 14.58 -12.90 -2.27
CA ILE A 190 13.21 -12.44 -1.93
C ILE A 190 12.41 -11.97 -3.13
N ALA A 191 13.09 -11.61 -4.22
CA ALA A 191 12.55 -10.98 -5.42
C ALA A 191 13.45 -11.32 -6.61
N THR A 192 12.95 -11.13 -7.84
CA THR A 192 13.81 -11.32 -9.02
C THR A 192 14.85 -10.18 -9.12
N PRO A 193 16.05 -10.41 -9.69
CA PRO A 193 17.12 -9.39 -9.71
C PRO A 193 16.71 -8.04 -10.35
N ASN A 194 15.78 -8.06 -11.30
CA ASN A 194 15.29 -6.87 -12.00
C ASN A 194 14.04 -6.25 -11.34
N GLU A 195 13.51 -6.87 -10.30
CA GLU A 195 12.35 -6.36 -9.58
C GLU A 195 12.71 -5.13 -8.76
N VAL A 196 11.74 -4.23 -8.61
CA VAL A 196 11.89 -3.01 -7.82
C VAL A 196 11.61 -3.31 -6.35
N VAL A 197 12.50 -2.85 -5.48
CA VAL A 197 12.37 -2.95 -4.03
C VAL A 197 12.34 -1.57 -3.39
N VAL A 198 11.59 -1.45 -2.31
CA VAL A 198 11.51 -0.29 -1.44
C VAL A 198 12.41 -0.53 -0.25
N VAL A 199 13.43 0.30 -0.09
CA VAL A 199 14.46 0.17 0.94
C VAL A 199 14.40 1.36 1.89
N THR A 200 14.27 1.08 3.17
CA THR A 200 14.43 2.08 4.24
C THR A 200 15.67 1.73 5.06
N THR A 201 16.51 2.72 5.34
CA THR A 201 17.73 2.57 6.15
C THR A 201 17.56 3.32 7.46
N PHE A 202 17.86 2.67 8.57
CA PHE A 202 17.81 3.22 9.91
C PHE A 202 19.23 3.25 10.47
N ASN A 203 19.72 4.42 10.82
CA ASN A 203 21.01 4.57 11.47
C ASN A 203 20.78 4.58 12.98
N ILE A 204 21.45 3.66 13.67
CA ILE A 204 21.30 3.44 15.10
C ILE A 204 22.64 3.76 15.77
N GLU A 205 22.64 4.75 16.64
CA GLU A 205 23.80 5.26 17.34
C GLU A 205 23.68 5.01 18.84
N PHE A 206 24.77 4.54 19.45
CA PHE A 206 24.88 4.26 20.87
C PHE A 206 26.05 5.06 21.47
N GLY A 207 25.89 6.38 21.55
CA GLY A 207 26.97 7.27 21.98
C GLY A 207 28.03 7.41 20.87
N SER A 208 29.17 6.74 20.99
CA SER A 208 30.30 6.87 20.04
C SER A 208 30.33 5.82 18.92
N THR A 209 29.42 4.86 18.94
CA THR A 209 29.38 3.76 17.98
C THR A 209 28.05 3.74 17.25
N ALA A 210 28.10 3.47 15.95
CA ALA A 210 26.95 3.49 15.06
C ALA A 210 26.86 2.16 14.30
N GLY A 211 25.65 1.80 13.89
CA GLY A 211 25.38 0.69 12.98
C GLY A 211 24.10 0.92 12.20
N GLU A 212 23.98 0.26 11.06
CA GLU A 212 22.84 0.41 10.16
C GLU A 212 21.89 -0.80 10.24
N PHE A 213 20.60 -0.52 10.06
CA PHE A 213 19.56 -1.52 9.92
C PHE A 213 18.74 -1.19 8.67
N HIS A 214 18.58 -2.15 7.77
CA HIS A 214 17.82 -1.96 6.54
C HIS A 214 16.57 -2.83 6.53
N ILE A 215 15.45 -2.23 6.12
CA ILE A 215 14.23 -2.93 5.76
C ILE A 215 14.07 -2.84 4.25
N CYS A 216 14.05 -3.98 3.57
CA CYS A 216 13.86 -4.10 2.14
C CYS A 216 12.57 -4.87 1.84
N LEU A 217 11.64 -4.21 1.17
CA LEU A 217 10.32 -4.74 0.82
C LEU A 217 10.18 -4.79 -0.71
N PRO A 218 9.95 -5.95 -1.33
CA PRO A 218 9.56 -6.03 -2.73
C PRO A 218 8.33 -5.18 -3.02
N TYR A 219 8.35 -4.44 -4.12
CA TYR A 219 7.23 -3.57 -4.46
C TYR A 219 5.93 -4.36 -4.66
N ALA A 220 6.01 -5.58 -5.19
CA ALA A 220 4.85 -6.48 -5.34
C ALA A 220 4.16 -6.80 -4.00
N MET A 221 4.88 -6.79 -2.88
CA MET A 221 4.27 -6.95 -1.55
C MET A 221 3.47 -5.72 -1.12
N ILE A 222 3.94 -4.54 -1.50
CA ILE A 222 3.36 -3.25 -1.11
C ILE A 222 2.19 -2.87 -2.02
N GLU A 223 2.18 -3.36 -3.27
CA GLU A 223 1.19 -3.07 -4.29
C GLU A 223 -0.29 -3.13 -3.79
N PRO A 224 -0.73 -4.16 -3.03
CA PRO A 224 -2.10 -4.24 -2.52
C PRO A 224 -2.49 -3.14 -1.52
N VAL A 225 -1.51 -2.52 -0.85
CA VAL A 225 -1.71 -1.47 0.16
C VAL A 225 -1.21 -0.11 -0.32
N ARG A 226 -0.82 0.00 -1.60
CA ARG A 226 -0.21 1.20 -2.19
C ARG A 226 -1.06 2.44 -2.01
N ASP A 227 -2.38 2.35 -2.21
CA ASP A 227 -3.25 3.53 -2.16
C ASP A 227 -3.36 4.08 -0.72
N LYS A 228 -3.30 3.21 0.29
CA LYS A 228 -3.19 3.61 1.70
C LYS A 228 -1.87 4.30 2.01
N LEU A 229 -0.80 3.92 1.31
CA LEU A 229 0.54 4.46 1.52
C LEU A 229 0.80 5.78 0.76
N ASN A 230 0.05 6.02 -0.32
CA ASN A 230 0.11 7.24 -1.12
C ASN A 230 -0.79 8.35 -0.59
N ASN A 231 -1.88 8.01 0.11
CA ASN A 231 -2.77 9.01 0.69
C ASN A 231 -2.09 9.72 1.86
N SER A 232 -1.63 10.96 1.62
CA SER A 232 -0.97 11.85 2.57
C SER A 232 -1.87 12.34 3.73
N MET A 233 -3.04 11.74 3.94
CA MET A 233 -4.00 12.13 4.97
C MET A 233 -4.51 10.91 5.72
N GLN A 234 -3.82 10.51 6.78
CA GLN A 234 -4.41 9.92 8.00
C GLN A 234 -3.31 9.63 9.05
N GLY A 235 -2.47 10.63 9.33
CA GLY A 235 -1.87 10.73 10.65
C GLY A 235 -2.95 11.27 11.60
N GLU A 236 -3.41 10.45 12.55
CA GLU A 236 -4.19 10.83 13.75
C GLU A 236 -5.73 10.90 13.71
N GLN A 237 -6.42 10.71 12.59
CA GLN A 237 -7.90 10.65 12.62
C GLN A 237 -8.46 9.37 12.00
N MET A 238 -8.28 8.26 12.73
CA MET A 238 -9.16 7.08 12.63
C MET A 238 -10.29 7.20 13.67
N VAL A 239 -10.98 8.33 13.69
CA VAL A 239 -12.34 8.38 14.23
C VAL A 239 -13.22 8.48 13.00
N VAL A 240 -13.95 7.41 12.68
CA VAL A 240 -14.97 7.43 11.63
C VAL A 240 -15.80 8.71 11.84
N ASP A 241 -15.72 9.64 10.89
CA ASP A 241 -16.30 10.97 11.08
C ASP A 241 -17.82 10.81 11.21
N LYS A 242 -18.29 10.86 12.47
CA LYS A 242 -19.72 10.73 12.80
C LYS A 242 -20.54 11.81 12.11
N ARG A 243 -19.93 12.93 11.73
CA ARG A 243 -20.55 13.98 10.94
C ARG A 243 -20.73 13.55 9.49
N TRP A 244 -19.70 12.97 8.88
CA TRP A 244 -19.80 12.41 7.52
C TRP A 244 -20.85 11.31 7.44
N LEU A 245 -20.89 10.38 8.40
CA LEU A 245 -21.93 9.34 8.47
C LEU A 245 -23.34 9.92 8.58
N ARG A 246 -23.53 10.98 9.39
CA ARG A 246 -24.83 11.68 9.49
C ARG A 246 -25.20 12.37 8.18
N LEU A 247 -24.25 13.04 7.54
CA LEU A 247 -24.47 13.70 6.26
C LEU A 247 -24.81 12.66 5.17
N LEU A 248 -24.07 11.57 5.10
CA LEU A 248 -24.34 10.47 4.17
C LEU A 248 -25.73 9.88 4.41
N ALA A 249 -26.09 9.59 5.67
CA ALA A 249 -27.41 9.06 6.00
C ALA A 249 -28.53 10.03 5.60
N GLN A 250 -28.35 11.35 5.81
CA GLN A 250 -29.30 12.36 5.37
C GLN A 250 -29.41 12.44 3.84
N GLN A 251 -28.28 12.40 3.13
CA GLN A 251 -28.27 12.47 1.67
C GLN A 251 -28.89 11.21 1.02
N VAL A 252 -28.64 10.02 1.59
CA VAL A 252 -29.28 8.78 1.13
C VAL A 252 -30.79 8.81 1.33
N GLN A 253 -31.28 9.39 2.43
CA GLN A 253 -32.72 9.58 2.66
C GLN A 253 -33.37 10.60 1.72
N MET A 254 -32.60 11.53 1.18
CA MET A 254 -33.06 12.56 0.23
C MET A 254 -32.98 12.12 -1.23
N ALA A 255 -32.39 10.96 -1.52
CA ALA A 255 -32.30 10.46 -2.88
C ALA A 255 -33.71 10.17 -3.42
N GLU A 256 -34.10 10.90 -4.46
CA GLU A 256 -35.34 10.65 -5.18
C GLU A 256 -35.20 9.37 -6.01
N VAL A 257 -36.23 8.52 -5.95
CA VAL A 257 -36.30 7.27 -6.72
C VAL A 257 -37.53 7.26 -7.59
N GLU A 258 -37.41 6.71 -8.79
CA GLU A 258 -38.54 6.54 -9.70
C GLU A 258 -39.40 5.36 -9.24
N LEU A 259 -40.65 5.64 -8.90
CA LEU A 259 -41.64 4.63 -8.55
C LEU A 259 -42.46 4.26 -9.78
N VAL A 260 -42.36 3.03 -10.23
CA VAL A 260 -43.09 2.51 -11.40
C VAL A 260 -44.18 1.56 -10.93
N ALA A 261 -45.43 1.86 -11.27
CA ALA A 261 -46.56 0.99 -11.00
C ALA A 261 -47.11 0.42 -12.32
N THR A 262 -47.03 -0.90 -12.46
CA THR A 262 -47.52 -1.56 -13.67
C THR A 262 -49.02 -1.83 -13.51
N LEU A 263 -49.85 -1.17 -14.33
CA LEU A 263 -51.30 -1.32 -14.31
C LEU A 263 -51.76 -2.68 -14.83
N GLY A 264 -51.08 -3.23 -15.83
CA GLY A 264 -51.43 -4.51 -16.41
C GLY A 264 -50.40 -4.96 -17.41
N GLN A 265 -50.43 -6.26 -17.71
CA GLN A 265 -49.62 -6.87 -18.75
C GLN A 265 -50.54 -7.65 -19.68
N THR A 266 -50.19 -7.68 -20.96
CA THR A 266 -50.91 -8.47 -21.96
C THR A 266 -49.92 -9.15 -22.87
N ALA A 267 -50.21 -10.39 -23.26
CA ALA A 267 -49.38 -11.15 -24.18
C ALA A 267 -49.80 -10.80 -25.61
N VAL A 268 -48.87 -10.27 -26.40
CA VAL A 268 -49.10 -9.91 -27.81
C VAL A 268 -48.08 -10.65 -28.67
N THR A 269 -48.52 -11.19 -29.80
CA THR A 269 -47.62 -11.85 -30.75
C THR A 269 -46.80 -10.83 -31.54
N PHE A 270 -45.62 -11.23 -32.00
CA PHE A 270 -44.74 -10.33 -32.76
C PHE A 270 -45.40 -9.78 -34.05
N ASP A 271 -46.21 -10.59 -34.74
CA ASP A 271 -46.96 -10.18 -35.93
C ASP A 271 -48.00 -9.09 -35.62
N GLN A 272 -48.66 -9.17 -34.46
CA GLN A 272 -49.60 -8.13 -34.00
C GLN A 272 -48.88 -6.81 -33.73
N ILE A 273 -47.69 -6.86 -33.13
CA ILE A 273 -46.86 -5.66 -32.88
C ILE A 273 -46.48 -4.97 -34.21
N LEU A 274 -46.12 -5.74 -35.24
CA LEU A 274 -45.79 -5.19 -36.56
C LEU A 274 -46.99 -4.55 -37.27
N LYS A 275 -48.21 -4.98 -36.96
CA LYS A 275 -49.45 -4.50 -37.57
C LYS A 275 -50.12 -3.37 -36.78
N MET A 276 -49.65 -3.06 -35.56
CA MET A 276 -50.21 -2.03 -34.70
C MET A 276 -50.15 -0.64 -35.34
N ARG A 277 -51.25 0.10 -35.22
CA ARG A 277 -51.38 1.49 -35.67
C ARG A 277 -51.95 2.36 -34.56
N ALA A 278 -51.68 3.66 -34.64
CA ALA A 278 -52.28 4.63 -33.74
C ALA A 278 -53.81 4.56 -33.84
N GLY A 279 -54.48 4.28 -32.72
CA GLY A 279 -55.93 4.08 -32.64
C GLY A 279 -56.35 2.65 -32.32
N ASP A 280 -55.43 1.68 -32.36
CA ASP A 280 -55.74 0.30 -31.96
C ASP A 280 -55.98 0.19 -30.45
N ILE A 281 -56.97 -0.62 -30.08
CA ILE A 281 -57.38 -0.83 -28.69
C ILE A 281 -56.71 -2.09 -28.15
N ILE A 282 -55.92 -1.94 -27.10
CA ILE A 282 -55.29 -3.06 -26.38
C ILE A 282 -56.16 -3.38 -25.17
N ALA A 283 -56.78 -4.56 -25.17
CA ALA A 283 -57.50 -5.04 -24.00
C ALA A 283 -56.49 -5.39 -22.90
N LEU A 284 -56.62 -4.72 -21.76
CA LEU A 284 -55.81 -4.91 -20.56
C LEU A 284 -56.74 -5.31 -19.42
N GLU A 285 -56.46 -6.45 -18.78
CA GLU A 285 -57.07 -6.81 -17.51
C GLU A 285 -56.24 -6.19 -16.38
N ILE A 286 -56.80 -5.18 -15.73
CA ILE A 286 -56.14 -4.46 -14.63
C ILE A 286 -56.65 -5.05 -13.31
N PRO A 287 -55.79 -5.69 -12.51
CA PRO A 287 -56.17 -6.22 -11.19
C PRO A 287 -56.53 -5.08 -10.23
N GLU A 288 -57.38 -5.36 -9.24
CA GLU A 288 -57.80 -4.34 -8.25
C GLU A 288 -56.64 -3.81 -7.41
N ALA A 289 -55.65 -4.66 -7.12
CA ALA A 289 -54.41 -4.31 -6.45
C ALA A 289 -53.25 -4.38 -7.44
N ILE A 290 -52.44 -3.34 -7.47
CA ILE A 290 -51.25 -3.21 -8.31
C ILE A 290 -50.02 -3.05 -7.43
N ILE A 291 -48.88 -3.53 -7.93
CA ILE A 291 -47.61 -3.44 -7.22
C ILE A 291 -46.82 -2.27 -7.80
N ALA A 292 -46.38 -1.36 -6.93
CA ALA A 292 -45.43 -0.34 -7.31
C ALA A 292 -44.02 -0.77 -6.88
N ALA A 293 -43.09 -0.66 -7.83
CA ALA A 293 -41.73 -1.10 -7.70
C ALA A 293 -40.75 0.06 -7.90
N VAL A 294 -39.60 -0.03 -7.24
CA VAL A 294 -38.45 0.85 -7.46
C VAL A 294 -37.35 -0.03 -8.06
N ASP A 295 -36.91 0.30 -9.27
CA ASP A 295 -35.90 -0.47 -10.02
C ASP A 295 -36.19 -1.99 -10.08
N GLY A 296 -37.47 -2.33 -10.30
CA GLY A 296 -37.95 -3.72 -10.37
C GLY A 296 -38.16 -4.42 -9.02
N VAL A 297 -37.80 -3.81 -7.89
CA VAL A 297 -38.05 -4.35 -6.55
C VAL A 297 -39.43 -3.91 -6.06
N PRO A 298 -40.34 -4.83 -5.70
CA PRO A 298 -41.68 -4.46 -5.22
C PRO A 298 -41.62 -3.81 -3.82
N VAL A 299 -42.13 -2.59 -3.70
CA VAL A 299 -42.05 -1.80 -2.45
C VAL A 299 -43.41 -1.59 -1.80
N MET A 300 -44.49 -1.52 -2.60
CA MET A 300 -45.82 -1.23 -2.07
C MET A 300 -46.93 -1.86 -2.92
N GLU A 301 -48.00 -2.21 -2.23
CA GLU A 301 -49.26 -2.64 -2.81
C GLU A 301 -50.23 -1.45 -2.81
N CYS A 302 -50.77 -1.10 -3.98
CA CYS A 302 -51.55 0.09 -4.19
C CYS A 302 -52.84 -0.21 -4.97
N ARG A 303 -53.83 0.66 -4.82
CA ARG A 303 -55.03 0.71 -5.66
C ARG A 303 -54.96 1.92 -6.58
N TYR A 304 -55.21 1.72 -7.87
CA TYR A 304 -55.25 2.82 -8.84
C TYR A 304 -56.59 3.57 -8.75
N GLY A 305 -56.55 4.87 -9.00
CA GLY A 305 -57.74 5.71 -8.99
C GLY A 305 -57.46 7.11 -9.51
N GLN A 306 -58.39 8.04 -9.25
CA GLN A 306 -58.25 9.44 -9.60
C GLN A 306 -58.45 10.31 -8.36
N PHE A 307 -57.55 11.26 -8.13
CA PHE A 307 -57.65 12.24 -7.06
C PHE A 307 -57.45 13.64 -7.66
N ASN A 308 -58.39 14.55 -7.42
CA ASN A 308 -58.39 15.91 -7.99
C ASN A 308 -58.17 15.97 -9.51
N GLY A 309 -58.74 15.02 -10.26
CA GLY A 309 -58.62 14.95 -11.71
C GLY A 309 -57.31 14.32 -12.22
N GLN A 310 -56.38 13.94 -11.35
CA GLN A 310 -55.11 13.29 -11.72
C GLN A 310 -55.13 11.80 -11.36
N TYR A 311 -54.44 10.97 -12.15
CA TYR A 311 -54.22 9.57 -11.81
C TYR A 311 -53.42 9.48 -10.52
N ALA A 312 -53.89 8.67 -9.58
CA ALA A 312 -53.31 8.52 -8.26
C ALA A 312 -53.25 7.05 -7.84
N LEU A 313 -52.25 6.73 -7.02
CA LEU A 313 -52.09 5.44 -6.38
C LEU A 313 -52.39 5.59 -4.90
N LYS A 314 -53.40 4.87 -4.40
CA LYS A 314 -53.67 4.78 -2.97
C LYS A 314 -52.85 3.64 -2.40
N VAL A 315 -51.92 3.95 -1.50
CA VAL A 315 -51.10 2.95 -0.80
C VAL A 315 -51.99 2.21 0.20
N GLU A 316 -52.12 0.89 0.03
CA GLU A 316 -52.84 0.03 0.97
C GLU A 316 -51.85 -0.64 1.94
N LYS A 317 -50.70 -1.09 1.43
CA LYS A 317 -49.69 -1.77 2.24
C LYS A 317 -48.27 -1.49 1.75
N MET A 318 -47.37 -1.20 2.69
CA MET A 318 -45.94 -1.22 2.43
C MET A 318 -45.43 -2.66 2.47
N LEU A 319 -44.75 -3.08 1.41
CA LEU A 319 -44.06 -4.36 1.36
C LEU A 319 -42.68 -4.14 1.96
N THR A 320 -42.49 -4.60 3.19
CA THR A 320 -41.15 -4.72 3.74
C THR A 320 -40.43 -5.80 2.92
N SER A 321 -39.20 -5.55 2.48
CA SER A 321 -38.31 -6.62 2.02
C SER A 321 -37.92 -7.50 3.21
N SER A 322 -38.88 -8.21 3.79
CA SER A 322 -38.61 -9.23 4.78
C SER A 322 -38.23 -10.50 4.04
N ALA A 323 -36.92 -10.79 4.10
CA ALA A 323 -36.26 -12.04 3.76
C ALA A 323 -36.19 -12.40 2.27
N THR A 324 -34.97 -12.41 1.75
CA THR A 324 -34.55 -13.47 0.84
C THR A 324 -33.21 -13.99 1.31
N GLU A 325 -33.13 -15.31 1.31
CA GLU A 325 -31.96 -16.17 1.55
C GLU A 325 -30.69 -15.75 0.79
#